data_AF-A0A967SE42-F1
#
_entry.id   AF-A0A967SE42-F1
#
_cell.length_a   1.000
_cell.length_b   1.000
_cell.length_c   1.000
_cell.angle_alpha   90.00
_cell.angle_beta   90.00
_cell.angle_gamma   90.00
#
_symmetry.space_group_name_H-M   'P 1'
#
loop_
_entity.id
_entity.type
_entity.pdbx_description
1 polymer ?
#
loop_
_entity_poly.entity_id
_entity_poly.type
_entity_poly.pdbx_seq_one_letter_code
_entity_poly.pdbx_strand_id
1 'polypeptide(L)'
;MQHFLLRPSPIILPAVTARVGRVWRPPPLGGFYERQAIGVGYFLDREALDGAGRRVSDAFRLVPGIAVECGFNPHACTLRFTRTRDSAWDGRCPIQYYVDGAPLRIESIDEMFGPDEIGGIEIYNAATVPARFKSARSARCGVIVIWTRR
;
A
#
# COMPACT_ATOMS: atom_id res chain seq x y z
N MET A 1 39.16 22.61 37.62
CA MET A 1 38.06 22.23 36.71
C MET A 1 38.16 20.72 36.51
N GLN A 2 37.24 19.94 37.06
CA GLN A 2 37.29 18.47 37.05
C GLN A 2 36.24 17.97 36.05
N HIS A 3 36.70 17.26 35.01
CA HIS A 3 35.83 16.70 33.97
C HIS A 3 35.21 15.40 34.48
N PHE A 4 33.89 15.39 34.67
CA PHE A 4 33.12 14.18 34.90
C PHE A 4 32.96 13.42 33.56
N LEU A 5 33.61 12.26 33.44
CA LEU A 5 33.40 11.34 32.33
C LEU A 5 32.31 10.32 32.72
N LEU A 6 31.12 10.46 32.13
CA LEU A 6 30.07 9.46 32.23
C LEU A 6 30.48 8.24 31.39
N ARG A 7 30.64 7.09 32.05
CA ARG A 7 30.82 5.79 31.37
C ARG A 7 29.45 5.27 30.92
N PRO A 8 29.23 4.98 29.63
CA PRO A 8 27.99 4.34 29.21
C PRO A 8 27.90 2.97 29.85
N SER A 9 26.83 2.73 30.61
CA SER A 9 26.47 1.42 31.16
C SER A 9 25.44 0.79 30.21
N PRO A 10 25.82 -0.17 29.36
CA PRO A 10 24.87 -0.84 28.50
C PRO A 10 23.95 -1.72 29.35
N ILE A 11 22.65 -1.43 29.32
CA ILE A 11 21.64 -2.30 29.89
C ILE A 11 21.35 -3.39 28.87
N ILE A 12 21.59 -4.64 29.25
CA ILE A 12 21.18 -5.81 28.45
C ILE A 12 19.68 -5.99 28.64
N LEU A 13 18.92 -5.79 27.57
CA LEU A 13 17.49 -6.04 27.56
C LEU A 13 17.22 -7.55 27.53
N PRO A 14 16.23 -8.06 28.26
CA PRO A 14 15.84 -9.46 28.17
C PRO A 14 15.32 -9.78 26.77
N ALA A 15 15.64 -10.99 26.29
CA ALA A 15 15.20 -11.45 24.98
C ALA A 15 13.66 -11.49 24.92
N VAL A 16 13.08 -10.76 23.96
CA VAL A 16 11.64 -10.82 23.69
C VAL A 16 11.36 -12.16 22.98
N THR A 17 10.74 -13.09 23.69
CA THR A 17 10.20 -14.31 23.06
C THR A 17 8.93 -13.95 22.29
N ALA A 18 9.08 -13.69 20.99
CA ALA A 18 7.93 -13.58 20.11
C ALA A 18 7.30 -14.97 19.93
N ARG A 19 6.16 -15.21 20.58
CA ARG A 19 5.31 -16.34 20.21
C ARG A 19 4.64 -15.99 18.88
N VAL A 20 5.16 -16.53 17.78
CA VAL A 20 4.50 -16.44 16.49
C VAL A 20 3.28 -17.36 16.54
N GLY A 21 2.19 -16.89 17.13
CA GLY A 21 0.89 -17.48 16.89
C GLY A 21 0.63 -17.34 15.40
N ARG A 22 0.43 -18.45 14.68
CA ARG A 22 -0.05 -18.38 13.30
C ARG A 22 -1.44 -17.75 13.35
N VAL A 23 -1.51 -16.44 13.14
CA VAL A 23 -2.77 -15.75 12.89
C VAL A 23 -3.28 -16.34 11.58
N TRP A 24 -4.32 -17.16 11.66
CA TRP A 24 -5.01 -17.64 10.48
C TRP A 24 -5.53 -16.41 9.74
N ARG A 25 -5.03 -16.20 8.52
CA ARG A 25 -5.48 -15.13 7.63
C ARG A 25 -6.19 -15.80 6.46
N PRO A 26 -7.36 -15.30 6.07
CA PRO A 26 -8.05 -15.83 4.91
C PRO A 26 -7.11 -15.81 3.69
N PRO A 27 -7.21 -16.80 2.78
CA PRO A 27 -6.20 -17.04 1.73
C PRO A 27 -5.78 -15.82 0.90
N PRO A 28 -6.68 -14.86 0.54
CA PRO A 28 -6.28 -13.66 -0.19
C PRO A 28 -5.27 -12.81 0.60
N LEU A 29 -5.53 -12.62 1.90
CA LEU A 29 -4.75 -11.78 2.79
C LEU A 29 -3.45 -12.48 3.25
N GLY A 30 -3.43 -13.81 3.37
CA GLY A 30 -2.19 -14.55 3.64
C GLY A 30 -1.09 -14.25 2.59
N GLY A 31 -1.46 -14.34 1.31
CA GLY A 31 -0.53 -14.05 0.22
C GLY A 31 -0.07 -12.59 0.15
N PHE A 32 -0.85 -11.64 0.67
CA PHE A 32 -0.43 -10.23 0.80
C PHE A 32 0.81 -10.12 1.69
N TYR A 33 0.76 -10.71 2.88
CA TYR A 33 1.87 -10.62 3.83
C TYR A 33 3.12 -11.35 3.37
N GLU A 34 2.98 -12.44 2.62
CA GLU A 34 4.10 -13.09 1.96
C GLU A 34 4.81 -12.15 0.97
N ARG A 35 4.04 -11.43 0.14
CA ARG A 35 4.61 -10.43 -0.79
C ARG A 35 5.17 -9.21 -0.09
N GLN A 36 4.51 -8.75 0.98
CA GLN A 36 5.02 -7.66 1.82
C GLN A 36 6.38 -8.02 2.42
N ALA A 37 6.55 -9.26 2.91
CA ALA A 37 7.83 -9.73 3.45
C ALA A 37 8.94 -9.83 2.39
N ILE A 38 8.60 -10.06 1.13
CA ILE A 38 9.55 -10.02 0.00
C ILE A 38 10.02 -8.57 -0.29
N GLY A 39 9.17 -7.56 -0.04
CA GLY A 39 9.55 -6.15 -0.11
C GLY A 39 9.64 -5.56 -1.51
N VAL A 40 9.07 -6.22 -2.53
CA VAL A 40 8.99 -5.67 -3.89
C VAL A 40 7.69 -4.89 -4.03
N GLY A 41 7.78 -3.59 -4.32
CA GLY A 41 6.62 -2.70 -4.37
C GLY A 41 6.47 -1.87 -3.09
N TYR A 42 5.31 -1.23 -2.91
CA TYR A 42 4.97 -0.50 -1.70
C TYR A 42 3.73 -1.15 -1.07
N PHE A 43 3.69 -1.21 0.26
CA PHE A 43 2.66 -1.91 0.99
C PHE A 43 2.08 -1.00 2.07
N LEU A 44 0.76 -0.95 2.13
CA LEU A 44 0.02 -0.35 3.25
C LEU A 44 -0.68 -1.51 3.95
N ASP A 45 -0.23 -1.86 5.14
CA ASP A 45 -0.93 -2.81 5.99
C ASP A 45 -1.96 -2.10 6.87
N ARG A 46 -2.58 -2.85 7.77
CA ARG A 46 -3.60 -2.36 8.69
C ARG A 46 -3.12 -1.15 9.50
N GLU A 47 -1.90 -1.22 10.02
CA GLU A 47 -1.36 -0.14 10.85
C GLU A 47 -1.19 1.14 10.04
N ALA A 48 -0.69 1.02 8.81
CA ALA A 48 -0.59 2.16 7.90
C ALA A 48 -1.97 2.76 7.54
N LEU A 49 -2.99 1.93 7.36
CA LEU A 49 -4.35 2.37 7.01
C LEU A 49 -5.09 2.99 8.21
N ASP A 50 -4.89 2.48 9.42
CA ASP A 50 -5.48 3.02 10.65
C ASP A 50 -4.99 4.44 10.96
N GLY A 51 -3.71 4.73 10.69
CA GLY A 51 -3.10 6.03 10.96
C GLY A 51 -3.34 7.09 9.88
N ALA A 52 -3.88 6.72 8.73
CA ALA A 52 -3.85 7.55 7.53
C ALA A 52 -4.98 8.61 7.44
N GLY A 53 -6.15 8.36 8.05
CA GLY A 53 -7.28 9.28 7.97
C GLY A 53 -8.63 8.58 7.83
N ARG A 54 -9.64 9.33 7.39
CA ARG A 54 -11.03 8.85 7.25
C ARG A 54 -11.32 8.23 5.89
N ARG A 55 -10.51 8.54 4.88
CA ARG A 55 -10.64 8.01 3.51
C ARG A 55 -9.48 7.10 3.19
N VAL A 56 -9.71 6.15 2.30
CA VAL A 56 -8.67 5.24 1.83
C VAL A 56 -7.60 6.00 1.05
N SER A 57 -8.00 6.99 0.24
CA SER A 57 -7.10 7.87 -0.51
C SER A 57 -6.15 8.68 0.38
N ASP A 58 -6.49 8.90 1.66
CA ASP A 58 -5.63 9.65 2.58
C ASP A 58 -4.30 8.91 2.83
N ALA A 59 -4.33 7.58 2.86
CA ALA A 59 -3.15 6.73 3.05
C ALA A 59 -2.14 6.86 1.89
N PHE A 60 -2.63 7.21 0.70
CA PHE A 60 -1.80 7.31 -0.50
C PHE A 60 -0.99 8.61 -0.56
N ARG A 61 -1.30 9.62 0.26
CA ARG A 61 -0.52 10.88 0.27
C ARG A 61 0.92 10.69 0.71
N LEU A 62 1.19 9.63 1.49
CA LEU A 62 2.54 9.26 1.94
C LEU A 62 3.21 8.26 1.00
N VAL A 63 2.50 7.74 -0.01
CA VAL A 63 3.03 6.73 -0.93
C VAL A 63 3.85 7.41 -2.04
N PRO A 64 5.16 7.13 -2.15
CA PRO A 64 5.99 7.76 -3.15
C PRO A 64 5.57 7.36 -4.57
N GLY A 65 5.37 8.35 -5.44
CA GLY A 65 5.03 8.11 -6.85
C GLY A 65 3.55 7.95 -7.13
N ILE A 66 2.69 8.18 -6.13
CA ILE A 66 1.24 8.31 -6.29
C ILE A 66 0.83 9.77 -6.09
N ALA A 67 -0.07 10.26 -6.93
CA ALA A 67 -0.78 11.50 -6.71
C ALA A 67 -2.23 11.19 -6.34
N VAL A 68 -2.74 11.94 -5.36
CA VAL A 68 -4.15 11.96 -4.96
C VAL A 68 -4.75 13.25 -5.50
N GLU A 69 -5.72 13.12 -6.40
CA GLU A 69 -6.36 14.25 -7.07
C GLU A 69 -7.84 14.28 -6.71
N CYS A 70 -8.25 15.26 -5.92
CA CYS A 70 -9.64 15.46 -5.55
C CYS A 70 -10.20 16.60 -6.42
N GLY A 71 -11.29 16.34 -7.13
CA GLY A 71 -11.98 17.35 -7.92
C GLY A 71 -12.83 18.28 -7.05
N PHE A 72 -13.87 18.86 -7.63
CA PHE A 72 -14.85 19.68 -6.88
C PHE A 72 -15.58 18.91 -5.79
N ASN A 73 -15.67 17.59 -5.92
CA ASN A 73 -16.13 16.72 -4.85
C ASN A 73 -14.93 16.29 -3.99
N PRO A 74 -14.76 16.82 -2.76
CA PRO A 74 -13.65 16.46 -1.88
C PRO A 74 -13.77 15.03 -1.30
N HIS A 75 -14.86 14.32 -1.61
CA HIS A 75 -15.11 12.95 -1.17
C HIS A 75 -14.82 11.89 -2.25
N ALA A 76 -14.55 12.30 -3.49
CA ALA A 76 -14.26 11.40 -4.61
C ALA A 76 -12.88 11.74 -5.19
N CYS A 77 -11.83 11.31 -4.50
CA CYS A 77 -10.47 11.50 -4.98
C CYS A 77 -10.08 10.36 -5.93
N THR A 78 -9.39 10.70 -7.00
CA THR A 78 -8.77 9.75 -7.92
C THR A 78 -7.29 9.61 -7.60
N LEU A 79 -6.71 8.48 -7.98
CA LEU A 79 -5.30 8.20 -7.80
C LEU A 79 -4.64 8.06 -9.17
N ARG A 80 -3.36 8.43 -9.28
CA ARG A 80 -2.54 8.14 -10.46
C ARG A 80 -1.08 7.90 -10.12
N PHE A 81 -0.39 7.18 -11.00
CA PHE A 81 1.07 7.11 -10.95
C PHE A 81 1.67 8.41 -11.50
N THR A 82 2.69 8.94 -10.82
CA THR A 82 3.37 10.19 -11.21
C THR A 82 4.72 9.97 -11.86
N ARG A 83 5.32 8.80 -11.64
CA ARG A 83 6.67 8.47 -12.13
C ARG A 83 6.68 7.72 -13.46
N THR A 84 5.50 7.35 -13.94
CA THR A 84 5.33 6.59 -15.18
C THR A 84 4.58 7.46 -16.18
N ARG A 85 5.10 7.55 -17.41
CA ARG A 85 4.48 8.31 -18.50
C ARG A 85 4.08 7.34 -19.60
N ASP A 86 2.82 7.40 -20.01
CA ASP A 86 2.29 6.59 -21.11
C ASP A 86 1.62 7.53 -22.13
N SER A 87 2.04 7.44 -23.39
CA SER A 87 1.51 8.26 -24.49
C SER A 87 0.06 7.91 -24.84
N ALA A 88 -0.42 6.72 -24.46
CA ALA A 88 -1.81 6.33 -24.66
C ALA A 88 -2.81 7.11 -23.79
N TRP A 89 -2.33 7.84 -22.78
CA TRP A 89 -3.15 8.53 -21.78
C TRP A 89 -2.75 9.99 -21.57
N ASP A 90 -2.33 10.68 -22.64
CA ASP A 90 -1.93 12.09 -22.55
C ASP A 90 -0.80 12.30 -21.51
N GLY A 91 0.10 11.32 -21.43
CA GLY A 91 1.19 11.28 -20.45
C GLY A 91 0.78 10.94 -19.01
N ARG A 92 -0.52 10.74 -18.73
CA ARG A 92 -1.02 10.25 -17.44
C ARG A 92 -0.82 8.74 -17.33
N CYS A 93 -0.82 8.22 -16.12
CA CYS A 93 -0.85 6.77 -15.90
C CYS A 93 -1.94 6.41 -14.88
N PRO A 94 -3.14 6.03 -15.36
CA PRO A 94 -4.22 5.61 -14.48
C PRO A 94 -3.84 4.32 -13.77
N ILE A 95 -4.39 4.13 -12.59
CA ILE A 95 -4.21 2.90 -11.83
C ILE A 95 -5.10 1.80 -12.39
N GLN A 96 -4.51 0.61 -12.51
CA GLN A 96 -5.25 -0.62 -12.71
C GLN A 96 -5.53 -1.25 -11.34
N TYR A 97 -6.79 -1.21 -10.91
CA TYR A 97 -7.19 -1.75 -9.61
C TYR A 97 -7.48 -3.25 -9.67
N TYR A 98 -7.13 -3.93 -8.58
CA TYR A 98 -7.54 -5.29 -8.29
C TYR A 98 -8.10 -5.35 -6.86
N VAL A 99 -9.10 -6.18 -6.63
CA VAL A 99 -9.63 -6.50 -5.30
C VAL A 99 -9.62 -8.01 -5.12
N ASP A 100 -9.01 -8.50 -4.03
CA ASP A 100 -8.91 -9.93 -3.70
C ASP A 100 -8.40 -10.81 -4.85
N GLY A 101 -7.57 -10.22 -5.72
CA GLY A 101 -6.98 -10.90 -6.88
C GLY A 101 -7.77 -10.76 -8.20
N ALA A 102 -8.97 -10.17 -8.17
CA ALA A 102 -9.80 -9.94 -9.35
C ALA A 102 -9.68 -8.49 -9.85
N PRO A 103 -9.72 -8.23 -11.17
CA PRO A 103 -9.73 -6.87 -11.70
C PRO A 103 -10.94 -6.07 -11.21
N LEU A 104 -10.71 -4.83 -10.79
CA LEU A 104 -11.76 -3.90 -10.34
C LEU A 104 -11.75 -2.65 -11.22
N ARG A 105 -12.93 -2.20 -11.66
CA ARG A 105 -13.11 -0.93 -12.37
C ARG A 105 -13.83 0.05 -11.47
N ILE A 106 -13.09 1.05 -11.03
CA ILE A 106 -13.56 2.14 -10.17
C ILE A 106 -12.87 3.43 -10.60
N GLU A 107 -13.54 4.55 -10.40
CA GLU A 107 -12.96 5.88 -10.60
C GLU A 107 -12.33 6.39 -9.30
N SER A 108 -13.02 6.18 -8.17
CA SER A 108 -12.55 6.51 -6.83
C SER A 108 -12.53 5.30 -5.92
N ILE A 109 -11.43 5.14 -5.18
CA ILE A 109 -11.30 4.11 -4.14
C ILE A 109 -12.15 4.42 -2.91
N ASP A 110 -12.40 5.72 -2.65
CA ASP A 110 -13.12 6.19 -1.46
C ASP A 110 -14.63 5.92 -1.54
N GLU A 111 -15.18 5.81 -2.75
CA GLU A 111 -16.59 5.47 -2.97
C GLU A 111 -16.87 3.97 -2.84
N MET A 112 -15.83 3.14 -3.01
CA MET A 112 -15.94 1.69 -3.01
C MET A 112 -15.60 1.06 -1.66
N PHE A 113 -14.68 1.64 -0.90
CA PHE A 113 -14.17 1.05 0.34
C PHE A 113 -14.01 2.09 1.45
N GLY A 114 -14.44 1.72 2.65
CA GLY A 114 -13.99 2.33 3.90
C GLY A 114 -12.61 1.79 4.31
N PRO A 115 -11.78 2.60 5.02
CA PRO A 115 -10.48 2.14 5.52
C PRO A 115 -10.58 0.89 6.40
N ASP A 116 -11.67 0.72 7.14
CA ASP A 116 -11.92 -0.40 8.04
C ASP A 116 -12.21 -1.73 7.34
N GLU A 117 -12.60 -1.70 6.05
CA GLU A 117 -12.89 -2.89 5.23
C GLU A 117 -11.64 -3.53 4.61
N ILE A 118 -10.53 -2.79 4.59
CA ILE A 118 -9.28 -3.18 3.94
C ILE A 118 -8.31 -3.82 4.94
N GLY A 119 -7.81 -5.00 4.60
CA GLY A 119 -6.77 -5.71 5.34
C GLY A 119 -5.36 -5.33 4.92
N GLY A 120 -5.17 -4.95 3.66
CA GLY A 120 -3.90 -4.45 3.13
C GLY A 120 -4.01 -3.97 1.68
N ILE A 121 -3.04 -3.17 1.26
CA ILE A 121 -2.92 -2.64 -0.11
C ILE A 121 -1.50 -2.86 -0.60
N GLU A 122 -1.38 -3.36 -1.84
CA GLU A 122 -0.12 -3.45 -2.57
C GLU A 122 -0.11 -2.43 -3.71
N ILE A 123 0.99 -1.71 -3.87
CA ILE A 123 1.21 -0.75 -4.95
C ILE A 123 2.45 -1.15 -5.73
N TYR A 124 2.27 -1.39 -7.03
CA TYR A 124 3.36 -1.74 -7.93
C TYR A 124 3.40 -0.79 -9.11
N ASN A 125 4.59 -0.27 -9.42
CA ASN A 125 4.80 0.43 -10.67
C ASN A 125 4.93 -0.58 -11.83
N ALA A 126 4.96 -0.08 -13.06
CA ALA A 126 5.07 -0.88 -14.27
C ALA A 126 6.18 -1.97 -14.27
N ALA A 127 7.32 -1.69 -13.62
CA ALA A 127 8.46 -2.59 -13.58
C ALA A 127 8.31 -3.72 -12.55
N THR A 128 7.56 -3.48 -11.47
CA THR A 128 7.46 -4.42 -10.33
C THR A 128 6.15 -5.20 -10.29
N VAL A 129 5.25 -5.02 -11.27
CA VAL A 129 3.95 -5.73 -11.31
C VAL A 129 4.15 -7.25 -11.30
N PRO A 130 3.59 -7.97 -10.31
CA PRO A 130 3.61 -9.43 -10.27
C PRO A 130 2.91 -10.05 -11.48
N ALA A 131 3.37 -11.24 -11.92
CA ALA A 131 2.84 -11.91 -13.11
C ALA A 131 1.31 -12.08 -13.09
N ARG A 132 0.73 -12.39 -11.93
CA ARG A 132 -0.72 -12.56 -11.75
C ARG A 132 -1.56 -11.29 -11.93
N PHE A 133 -0.94 -10.12 -11.89
CA PHE A 133 -1.58 -8.81 -12.09
C PHE A 133 -1.10 -8.12 -13.37
N LYS A 134 -0.32 -8.84 -14.18
CA LYS A 134 0.27 -8.31 -15.39
C LYS A 134 -0.75 -8.34 -16.52
N SER A 135 -0.88 -7.19 -17.17
CA SER A 135 -1.73 -6.93 -18.32
C SER A 135 -1.03 -5.90 -19.19
N ALA A 136 -1.48 -5.71 -20.43
CA ALA A 136 -0.90 -4.69 -21.30
C ALA A 136 -0.91 -3.29 -20.67
N ARG A 137 -1.95 -2.95 -19.87
CA ARG A 137 -2.07 -1.66 -19.20
C ARG A 137 -1.21 -1.58 -17.93
N SER A 138 -1.26 -2.61 -17.08
CA SER A 138 -0.47 -2.61 -15.84
C SER A 138 1.03 -2.68 -16.10
N ALA A 139 1.46 -3.34 -17.18
CA ALA A 139 2.86 -3.33 -17.60
C ALA A 139 3.36 -1.95 -18.08
N ARG A 140 2.46 -0.99 -18.34
CA ARG A 140 2.81 0.37 -18.74
C ARG A 140 2.66 1.38 -17.63
N CYS A 141 1.70 1.21 -16.71
CA CYS A 141 1.46 2.18 -15.63
C CYS A 141 1.74 1.65 -14.23
N GLY A 142 1.24 0.45 -13.92
CA GLY A 142 1.28 -0.16 -12.59
C GLY A 142 -0.09 -0.68 -12.15
N VAL A 143 -0.16 -1.16 -10.91
CA VAL A 143 -1.39 -1.65 -10.26
C VAL A 143 -1.47 -1.21 -8.81
N ILE A 144 -2.70 -1.11 -8.32
CA ILE A 144 -3.01 -1.12 -6.89
C ILE A 144 -3.89 -2.34 -6.63
N VAL A 145 -3.48 -3.17 -5.67
CA VAL A 145 -4.18 -4.40 -5.29
C VAL A 145 -4.69 -4.24 -3.87
N ILE A 146 -5.99 -4.40 -3.70
CA ILE A 146 -6.71 -4.22 -2.44
C ILE A 146 -7.07 -5.61 -1.92
N TRP A 147 -6.76 -5.88 -0.65
CA TRP A 147 -7.15 -7.11 0.03
C TRP A 147 -8.18 -6.76 1.09
N THR A 148 -9.37 -7.34 0.99
CA THR A 148 -10.43 -7.13 1.98
C THR A 148 -10.22 -8.01 3.22
N ARG A 149 -10.90 -7.69 4.32
CA ARG A 149 -10.73 -8.38 5.61
C ARG A 149 -11.47 -9.71 5.77
N ARG A 150 -12.26 -10.12 4.79
CA ARG A 150 -13.22 -11.24 4.91
C ARG A 150 -12.55 -12.59 5.09
#